data_AF-C6HWW6-F1
#
_entry.id   AF-C6HWW6-F1
#
_cell.length_a   1.000
_cell.length_b   1.000
_cell.length_c   1.000
_cell.angle_alpha   90.00
_cell.angle_beta   90.00
_cell.angle_gamma   90.00
#
_symmetry.space_group_name_H-M   'P 1'
#
loop_
_entity.id
_entity.type
_entity.pdbx_description
1 polymer ?
#
loop_
_entity_poly.entity_id
_entity_poly.type
_entity_poly.pdbx_seq_one_letter_code
_entity_poly.pdbx_strand_id
1 'polypeptide(L)'
;MNCRVCGGIMEPKVTDIPFKLTGRTLVIVRDLPVLQCAQCAEYVIEDPIMDKVDTLLDKVDPRLELEIVGFSTKEYHEDHIYENVVKSLQAFFIRDKDLLDKDVNERSITHKIAEYLQYQFPDLNVDCEYNRRGNHGAGKKTLSTNESVFPDIVIHKRGTKKENLVVIEAKKKGRSSGIDRDKLADYTNPNSYGYKVGLSLVFDIREKRISEISIYKGGNEEKADKKWKSLPDLVNSVLFPGQLSEEPS
;
A
#
# COMPACT_ATOMS: atom_id res chain seq x y z
N MET A 1 30.10 -4.37 -15.06
CA MET A 1 31.21 -3.43 -14.79
C MET A 1 32.23 -4.09 -13.87
N ASN A 2 33.48 -3.62 -13.84
CA ASN A 2 34.50 -4.17 -12.94
C ASN A 2 34.57 -3.36 -11.63
N CYS A 3 34.91 -4.03 -10.55
CA CYS A 3 35.10 -3.45 -9.22
C CYS A 3 36.30 -2.52 -9.23
N ARG A 4 36.12 -1.29 -8.74
CA ARG A 4 37.20 -0.29 -8.64
C ARG A 4 38.24 -0.63 -7.56
N VAL A 5 37.92 -1.54 -6.63
CA VAL A 5 38.79 -1.93 -5.53
C VAL A 5 39.68 -3.12 -5.90
N CYS A 6 39.11 -4.21 -6.45
CA CYS A 6 39.86 -5.44 -6.72
C CYS A 6 39.90 -5.87 -8.21
N GLY A 7 39.22 -5.16 -9.11
CA GLY A 7 39.11 -5.53 -10.52
C GLY A 7 38.13 -6.66 -10.84
N GLY A 8 37.55 -7.32 -9.83
CA GLY A 8 36.56 -8.41 -9.99
C GLY A 8 35.24 -7.96 -10.62
N ILE A 9 34.40 -8.91 -11.02
CA ILE A 9 33.11 -8.63 -11.67
C ILE A 9 32.10 -8.12 -10.64
N MET A 10 31.35 -7.07 -11.01
CA MET A 10 30.22 -6.56 -10.24
C MET A 10 28.91 -7.19 -10.74
N GLU A 11 28.09 -7.68 -9.82
CA GLU A 11 26.84 -8.38 -10.10
C GLU A 11 25.65 -7.69 -9.40
N PRO A 12 24.46 -7.62 -10.04
CA PRO A 12 23.27 -7.08 -9.40
C PRO A 12 22.86 -7.89 -8.17
N LYS A 13 22.54 -7.19 -7.08
CA LYS A 13 22.05 -7.77 -5.83
C LYS A 13 21.06 -6.83 -5.14
N VAL A 14 20.12 -7.40 -4.40
CA VAL A 14 19.21 -6.64 -3.52
C VAL A 14 19.65 -6.89 -2.08
N THR A 15 19.85 -5.83 -1.30
CA THR A 15 20.33 -5.90 0.08
C THR A 15 19.84 -4.71 0.91
N ASP A 16 20.02 -4.79 2.23
CA ASP A 16 19.73 -3.70 3.16
C ASP A 16 21.01 -2.91 3.44
N ILE A 17 20.95 -1.57 3.38
CA ILE A 17 22.10 -0.68 3.60
C ILE A 17 21.77 0.41 4.62
N PRO A 18 22.63 0.63 5.63
CA PRO A 18 22.48 1.72 6.57
C PRO A 18 23.04 3.06 6.02
N PHE A 19 22.27 4.13 6.18
CA PHE A 19 22.63 5.51 5.87
C PHE A 19 22.63 6.33 7.15
N LYS A 20 23.63 7.17 7.32
CA LYS A 20 23.73 8.06 8.48
C LYS A 20 23.24 9.46 8.07
N LEU A 21 22.07 9.87 8.57
CA LEU A 21 21.50 11.20 8.28
C LEU A 21 22.14 12.30 9.13
N THR A 22 22.29 12.02 10.43
CA THR A 22 22.88 12.96 11.39
C THR A 22 23.86 12.23 12.30
N GLY A 23 24.48 12.93 13.27
CA GLY A 23 25.29 12.28 14.29
C GLY A 23 24.57 11.19 15.10
N ARG A 24 23.23 11.24 15.16
CA ARG A 24 22.38 10.36 15.97
C ARG A 24 21.36 9.53 15.19
N THR A 25 21.08 9.89 13.94
CA THR A 25 20.03 9.24 13.13
C THR A 25 20.64 8.27 12.13
N LEU A 26 20.29 7.00 12.27
CA LEU A 26 20.57 5.94 11.31
C LEU A 26 19.29 5.58 10.55
N VAL A 27 19.39 5.39 9.24
CA VAL A 27 18.29 4.92 8.40
C VAL A 27 18.73 3.65 7.70
N ILE A 28 18.01 2.54 7.89
CA ILE A 28 18.24 1.32 7.15
C ILE A 28 17.29 1.31 5.96
N VAL A 29 17.87 1.41 4.76
CA VAL A 29 17.11 1.27 3.51
C VAL A 29 17.12 -0.20 3.13
N ARG A 30 15.95 -0.84 3.18
CA ARG A 30 15.76 -2.25 2.83
C ARG A 30 15.47 -2.45 1.36
N ASP A 31 15.76 -3.65 0.88
CA ASP A 31 15.47 -4.06 -0.51
C ASP A 31 16.14 -3.13 -1.55
N LEU A 32 17.32 -2.58 -1.24
CA LEU A 32 18.06 -1.66 -2.10
C LEU A 32 18.83 -2.42 -3.19
N PRO A 33 18.56 -2.18 -4.49
CA PRO A 33 19.34 -2.72 -5.60
C PRO A 33 20.72 -2.07 -5.61
N VAL A 34 21.75 -2.90 -5.63
CA VAL A 34 23.15 -2.52 -5.74
C VAL A 34 23.88 -3.43 -6.71
N LEU A 35 25.03 -2.98 -7.19
CA LEU A 35 26.00 -3.86 -7.82
C LEU A 35 26.99 -4.29 -6.74
N GLN A 36 27.12 -5.58 -6.44
CA GLN A 36 28.09 -6.12 -5.48
C GLN A 36 29.19 -6.90 -6.19
N CYS A 37 30.44 -6.67 -5.80
CA CYS A 37 31.58 -7.43 -6.31
C CYS A 37 31.53 -8.87 -5.78
N ALA A 38 31.57 -9.85 -6.70
CA ALA A 38 31.58 -11.27 -6.34
C ALA A 38 32.85 -11.69 -5.56
N GLN A 39 33.93 -10.90 -5.63
CA GLN A 39 35.23 -11.26 -5.06
C GLN A 39 35.53 -10.58 -3.72
N CYS A 40 35.24 -9.29 -3.56
CA CYS A 40 35.53 -8.55 -2.32
C CYS A 40 34.29 -8.02 -1.59
N ALA A 41 33.09 -8.34 -2.07
CA ALA A 41 31.80 -7.89 -1.53
C ALA A 41 31.57 -6.36 -1.49
N GLU A 42 32.47 -5.57 -2.09
CA GLU A 42 32.29 -4.14 -2.30
C GLU A 42 31.03 -3.87 -3.11
N TYR A 43 30.18 -2.95 -2.65
CA TYR A 43 28.96 -2.59 -3.36
C TYR A 43 29.06 -1.19 -3.97
N VAL A 44 28.29 -0.97 -5.04
CA VAL A 44 28.09 0.33 -5.69
C VAL A 44 26.60 0.52 -5.89
N ILE A 45 26.10 1.69 -5.49
CA ILE A 45 24.74 2.14 -5.78
C ILE A 45 24.81 2.96 -7.07
N GLU A 46 23.98 2.64 -8.05
CA GLU A 46 23.94 3.39 -9.32
C GLU A 46 23.26 4.76 -9.11
N ASP A 47 23.69 5.79 -9.85
CA ASP A 47 23.18 7.17 -9.68
C ASP A 47 21.64 7.28 -9.69
N PRO A 48 20.90 6.64 -10.61
CA PRO A 48 19.43 6.71 -10.61
C PRO A 48 18.77 6.05 -9.39
N ILE A 49 19.47 5.12 -8.73
CA ILE A 49 19.05 4.49 -7.49
C ILE A 49 19.36 5.43 -6.32
N MET A 50 20.53 6.06 -6.32
CA MET A 50 20.94 7.01 -5.29
C MET A 50 20.01 8.24 -5.23
N ASP A 51 19.61 8.80 -6.37
CA ASP A 51 18.65 9.90 -6.43
C ASP A 51 17.31 9.57 -5.73
N LYS A 52 16.87 8.30 -5.87
CA LYS A 52 15.66 7.81 -5.19
C LYS A 52 15.90 7.59 -3.70
N VAL A 53 17.08 7.10 -3.32
CA VAL A 53 17.48 6.98 -1.92
C VAL A 53 17.46 8.35 -1.26
N ASP A 54 18.05 9.38 -1.87
CA ASP A 54 18.04 10.75 -1.34
C ASP A 54 16.61 11.26 -1.14
N THR A 55 15.71 11.02 -2.11
CA THR A 55 14.30 11.37 -1.99
C THR A 55 13.58 10.64 -0.82
N LEU A 56 14.01 9.42 -0.48
CA LEU A 56 13.50 8.69 0.68
C LEU A 56 14.07 9.25 1.98
N LEU A 57 15.38 9.49 2.02
CA LEU A 57 16.10 10.04 3.17
C LEU A 57 15.58 11.44 3.54
N ASP A 58 15.21 12.27 2.57
CA ASP A 58 14.64 13.61 2.79
C ASP A 58 13.30 13.60 3.54
N LYS A 59 12.58 12.47 3.55
CA LYS A 59 11.30 12.32 4.25
C LYS A 59 11.47 11.86 5.69
N VAL A 60 12.65 11.39 6.07
CA VAL A 60 12.92 10.85 7.41
C VAL A 60 13.04 12.00 8.42
N ASP A 61 12.40 11.84 9.57
CA ASP A 61 12.53 12.80 10.67
C ASP A 61 13.94 12.69 11.29
N PRO A 62 14.78 13.74 11.22
CA PRO A 62 16.16 13.70 11.73
C PRO A 62 16.23 13.66 13.27
N ARG A 63 15.09 13.62 13.97
CA ARG A 63 15.02 13.43 15.43
C ARG A 63 14.96 11.96 15.84
N LEU A 64 14.74 11.04 14.91
CA LEU A 64 14.73 9.61 15.19
C LEU A 64 16.15 9.06 15.38
N GLU A 65 16.30 8.05 16.23
CA GLU A 65 17.59 7.34 16.40
C GLU A 65 17.81 6.32 15.29
N LEU A 66 16.75 5.56 14.96
CA LEU A 66 16.76 4.54 13.92
C LEU A 66 15.42 4.54 13.19
N GLU A 67 15.47 4.57 11.85
CA GLU A 67 14.31 4.33 11.00
C GLU A 67 14.63 3.23 9.98
N ILE A 68 13.66 2.37 9.68
CA ILE A 68 13.79 1.34 8.64
C ILE A 68 12.80 1.67 7.54
N VAL A 69 13.31 2.00 6.36
CA VAL A 69 12.51 2.34 5.18
C VAL A 69 12.70 1.28 4.09
N GLY A 70 11.65 0.96 3.34
CA GLY A 70 11.77 0.09 2.17
C GLY A 70 12.13 0.90 0.93
N PHE A 71 13.04 0.40 0.10
CA PHE A 71 13.31 0.95 -1.22
C PHE A 71 12.44 0.27 -2.27
N SER A 72 11.88 1.04 -3.19
CA SER A 72 11.18 0.47 -4.33
C SER A 72 11.49 1.25 -5.61
N THR A 73 11.98 0.55 -6.63
CA THR A 73 12.06 1.10 -7.99
C THR A 73 10.76 0.91 -8.78
N LYS A 74 9.77 0.23 -8.17
CA LYS A 74 8.66 -0.38 -8.91
C LYS A 74 7.67 0.66 -9.40
N GLU A 75 7.36 0.59 -10.70
CA GLU A 75 5.99 0.86 -11.10
C GLU A 75 5.09 -0.17 -10.43
N TYR A 76 4.14 0.32 -9.63
CA TYR A 76 3.11 -0.52 -9.05
C TYR A 76 2.17 -0.98 -10.17
N HIS A 77 2.50 -2.12 -10.77
CA HIS A 77 1.61 -2.96 -11.55
C HIS A 77 0.58 -3.61 -10.63
N GLU A 78 -0.53 -4.03 -11.20
CA GLU A 78 -1.67 -4.55 -10.44
C GLU A 78 -1.30 -5.73 -9.53
N ASP A 79 -0.41 -6.61 -9.98
CA ASP A 79 0.02 -7.75 -9.17
C ASP A 79 0.73 -7.34 -7.88
N HIS A 80 1.60 -6.33 -7.96
CA HIS A 80 2.27 -5.78 -6.79
C HIS A 80 1.29 -5.08 -5.85
N ILE A 81 0.31 -4.36 -6.40
CA ILE A 81 -0.74 -3.71 -5.61
C ILE A 81 -1.50 -4.77 -4.81
N TYR A 82 -1.94 -5.84 -5.48
CA TYR A 82 -2.65 -6.95 -4.86
C TYR A 82 -1.86 -7.56 -3.70
N GLU A 83 -0.61 -7.95 -3.95
CA GLU A 83 0.23 -8.60 -2.95
C GLU A 83 0.44 -7.71 -1.72
N ASN A 84 0.68 -6.41 -1.94
CA ASN A 84 0.90 -5.46 -0.86
C ASN A 84 -0.37 -5.20 -0.05
N VAL A 85 -1.53 -5.12 -0.69
CA VAL A 85 -2.82 -5.00 0.00
C VAL A 85 -3.11 -6.25 0.83
N VAL A 86 -2.93 -7.45 0.26
CA VAL A 86 -3.10 -8.72 0.98
C VAL A 86 -2.20 -8.78 2.21
N LYS A 87 -0.89 -8.52 2.05
CA LYS A 87 0.07 -8.52 3.16
C LYS A 87 -0.33 -7.54 4.26
N SER A 88 -0.80 -6.35 3.90
CA SER A 88 -1.23 -5.33 4.86
C SER A 88 -2.46 -5.76 5.64
N LEU A 89 -3.46 -6.33 4.96
CA LEU A 89 -4.67 -6.83 5.61
C LEU A 89 -4.38 -8.03 6.49
N GLN A 90 -3.53 -8.97 6.05
CA GLN A 90 -3.08 -10.08 6.89
C GLN A 90 -2.35 -9.59 8.14
N ALA A 91 -1.44 -8.61 8.01
CA ALA A 91 -0.74 -8.02 9.15
C ALA A 91 -1.71 -7.39 10.16
N PHE A 92 -2.72 -6.65 9.67
CA PHE A 92 -3.81 -6.12 10.50
C PHE A 92 -4.55 -7.23 11.27
N PHE A 93 -4.96 -8.30 10.59
CA PHE A 93 -5.66 -9.42 11.25
C PHE A 93 -4.79 -10.22 12.22
N ILE A 94 -3.48 -10.23 12.05
CA ILE A 94 -2.56 -10.89 12.97
C ILE A 94 -2.34 -10.04 14.23
N ARG A 95 -2.23 -8.72 14.08
CA ARG A 95 -1.73 -7.83 15.13
C ARG A 95 -2.79 -6.98 15.82
N ASP A 96 -3.85 -6.58 15.10
CA ASP A 96 -4.86 -5.62 15.56
C ASP A 96 -6.31 -6.14 15.40
N LYS A 97 -6.49 -7.46 15.35
CA LYS A 97 -7.82 -8.09 15.28
C LYS A 97 -8.72 -7.71 16.45
N ASP A 98 -8.13 -7.36 17.60
CA ASP A 98 -8.85 -6.92 18.79
C ASP A 98 -9.67 -5.64 18.56
N LEU A 99 -9.35 -4.84 17.54
CA LEU A 99 -10.20 -3.72 17.11
C LEU A 99 -11.56 -4.19 16.62
N LEU A 100 -11.63 -5.34 15.94
CA LEU A 100 -12.90 -5.95 15.55
C LEU A 100 -13.62 -6.52 16.78
N ASP A 101 -12.88 -7.09 17.74
CA ASP A 101 -13.45 -7.62 18.99
C ASP A 101 -14.17 -6.55 19.81
N LYS A 102 -13.64 -5.33 19.78
CA LYS A 102 -14.18 -4.15 20.48
C LYS A 102 -15.27 -3.42 19.70
N ASP A 103 -15.61 -3.88 18.50
CA ASP A 103 -16.57 -3.24 17.59
C ASP A 103 -16.28 -1.73 17.38
N VAL A 104 -15.00 -1.35 17.28
CA VAL A 104 -14.61 0.06 17.13
C VAL A 104 -15.08 0.63 15.79
N ASN A 105 -15.28 1.94 15.69
CA ASN A 105 -15.72 2.59 14.44
C ASN A 105 -14.78 2.26 13.25
N GLU A 106 -15.35 2.25 12.04
CA GLU A 106 -14.63 2.03 10.78
C GLU A 106 -13.36 2.88 10.66
N ARG A 107 -13.39 4.14 11.13
CA ARG A 107 -12.22 5.04 11.14
C ARG A 107 -11.02 4.49 11.89
N SER A 108 -11.24 3.79 13.00
CA SER A 108 -10.16 3.17 13.77
C SER A 108 -9.58 1.97 13.04
N ILE A 109 -10.43 1.19 12.37
CA ILE A 109 -10.02 0.06 11.53
C ILE A 109 -9.22 0.56 10.32
N THR A 110 -9.73 1.56 9.60
CA THR A 110 -9.10 2.10 8.39
C THR A 110 -7.77 2.76 8.70
N HIS A 111 -7.67 3.51 9.80
CA HIS A 111 -6.42 4.07 10.27
C HIS A 111 -5.35 2.99 10.49
N LYS A 112 -5.68 1.89 11.19
CA LYS A 112 -4.69 0.82 11.40
C LYS A 112 -4.31 0.09 10.13
N ILE A 113 -5.26 -0.17 9.24
CA ILE A 113 -4.94 -0.74 7.91
C ILE A 113 -4.03 0.21 7.12
N ALA A 114 -4.26 1.53 7.18
CA ALA A 114 -3.44 2.52 6.50
C ALA A 114 -1.98 2.53 6.99
N GLU A 115 -1.71 2.31 8.28
CA GLU A 115 -0.34 2.16 8.79
C GLU A 115 0.38 0.97 8.15
N TYR A 116 -0.29 -0.18 8.05
CA TYR A 116 0.29 -1.37 7.40
C TYR A 116 0.51 -1.17 5.90
N LEU A 117 -0.44 -0.51 5.23
CA LEU A 117 -0.30 -0.15 3.82
C LEU A 117 0.88 0.82 3.62
N GLN A 118 1.06 1.83 4.48
CA GLN A 118 2.16 2.79 4.35
C GLN A 118 3.54 2.11 4.31
N TYR A 119 3.71 1.03 5.07
CA TYR A 119 4.93 0.23 5.04
C TYR A 119 5.14 -0.52 3.70
N GLN A 120 4.07 -0.95 3.04
CA GLN A 120 4.14 -1.61 1.73
C GLN A 120 4.26 -0.64 0.55
N PHE A 121 3.97 0.65 0.77
CA PHE A 121 4.01 1.71 -0.25
C PHE A 121 4.93 2.88 0.17
N PRO A 122 6.24 2.63 0.41
CA PRO A 122 7.16 3.61 1.01
C PRO A 122 7.39 4.88 0.17
N ASP A 123 7.27 4.78 -1.16
CA ASP A 123 7.49 5.92 -2.07
C ASP A 123 6.25 6.81 -2.23
N LEU A 124 5.08 6.30 -1.82
CA LEU A 124 3.78 6.94 -1.92
C LEU A 124 3.27 7.39 -0.55
N ASN A 125 2.20 8.17 -0.57
CA ASN A 125 1.46 8.57 0.59
C ASN A 125 0.27 7.63 0.77
N VAL A 126 0.07 7.14 1.98
CA VAL A 126 -1.16 6.45 2.38
C VAL A 126 -1.90 7.36 3.35
N ASP A 127 -3.04 7.87 2.91
CA ASP A 127 -3.82 8.87 3.65
C ASP A 127 -5.25 8.42 3.90
N CYS A 128 -5.72 8.62 5.14
CA CYS A 128 -7.14 8.51 5.45
C CYS A 128 -7.87 9.83 5.18
N GLU A 129 -9.11 9.74 4.68
CA GLU A 129 -10.01 10.88 4.46
C GLU A 129 -9.44 11.99 3.55
N TYR A 130 -8.43 11.70 2.73
CA TYR A 130 -7.78 12.70 1.89
C TYR A 130 -8.68 13.17 0.75
N ASN A 131 -9.28 14.34 0.96
CA ASN A 131 -10.27 14.95 0.08
C ASN A 131 -9.74 16.10 -0.79
N ARG A 132 -8.43 16.19 -1.05
CA ARG A 132 -7.84 17.22 -1.93
C ARG A 132 -7.47 16.65 -3.29
N ARG A 133 -7.38 17.52 -4.30
CA ARG A 133 -6.91 17.20 -5.64
C ARG A 133 -5.63 17.98 -5.94
N GLY A 134 -4.64 17.35 -6.57
CA GLY A 134 -3.45 18.03 -7.09
C GLY A 134 -2.77 18.97 -6.09
N ASN A 135 -2.27 20.10 -6.61
CA ASN A 135 -1.63 21.15 -5.84
C ASN A 135 -2.63 22.02 -5.06
N HIS A 136 -2.10 22.84 -4.15
CA HIS A 136 -2.86 23.88 -3.45
C HIS A 136 -3.73 24.69 -4.42
N GLY A 137 -5.03 24.77 -4.12
CA GLY A 137 -6.02 25.49 -4.94
C GLY A 137 -6.87 24.62 -5.87
N ALA A 138 -6.54 23.35 -6.10
CA ALA A 138 -7.33 22.48 -7.00
C ALA A 138 -8.65 21.95 -6.43
N GLY A 139 -9.07 22.45 -5.26
CA GLY A 139 -10.38 22.17 -4.66
C GLY A 139 -10.47 20.83 -3.91
N LYS A 140 -11.68 20.57 -3.40
CA LYS A 140 -12.04 19.30 -2.75
C LYS A 140 -12.30 18.22 -3.81
N LYS A 141 -12.12 16.95 -3.45
CA LYS A 141 -12.69 15.83 -4.20
C LYS A 141 -14.20 15.91 -4.09
N THR A 142 -14.87 15.95 -5.22
CA THR A 142 -16.33 15.89 -5.36
C THR A 142 -16.76 14.72 -6.25
N LEU A 143 -17.94 14.18 -6.00
CA LEU A 143 -18.56 13.25 -6.95
C LEU A 143 -19.09 13.98 -8.18
N SER A 144 -19.54 13.19 -9.15
CA SER A 144 -20.39 13.66 -10.25
C SER A 144 -21.62 14.46 -9.75
N THR A 145 -22.10 14.21 -8.52
CA THR A 145 -23.18 14.95 -7.84
C THR A 145 -22.76 16.30 -7.26
N ASN A 146 -21.50 16.72 -7.40
CA ASN A 146 -20.88 17.90 -6.76
C ASN A 146 -20.77 17.86 -5.23
N GLU A 147 -21.09 16.74 -4.59
CA GLU A 147 -20.90 16.57 -3.15
C GLU A 147 -19.43 16.28 -2.82
N SER A 148 -18.91 16.91 -1.78
CA SER A 148 -17.55 16.64 -1.29
C SER A 148 -17.44 15.22 -0.73
N VAL A 149 -16.37 14.52 -1.07
CA VAL A 149 -16.14 13.14 -0.63
C VAL A 149 -14.81 12.93 0.07
N PHE A 150 -14.82 11.95 0.96
CA PHE A 150 -13.73 11.60 1.86
C PHE A 150 -13.50 10.10 1.74
N PRO A 151 -12.56 9.66 0.90
CA PRO A 151 -12.27 8.24 0.79
C PRO A 151 -11.63 7.73 2.08
N ASP A 152 -11.99 6.53 2.53
CA ASP A 152 -11.50 6.01 3.81
C ASP A 152 -9.98 5.84 3.83
N ILE A 153 -9.40 5.30 2.76
CA ILE A 153 -7.95 5.21 2.56
C ILE A 153 -7.62 5.48 1.08
N VAL A 154 -6.58 6.26 0.82
CA VAL A 154 -6.00 6.41 -0.52
C VAL A 154 -4.50 6.19 -0.52
N ILE A 155 -4.00 5.55 -1.57
CA ILE A 155 -2.58 5.34 -1.86
C ILE A 155 -2.26 6.16 -3.10
N HIS A 156 -1.48 7.22 -2.95
CA HIS A 156 -1.31 8.24 -3.97
C HIS A 156 -0.04 9.07 -3.77
N LYS A 157 0.24 9.97 -4.70
CA LYS A 157 1.25 11.02 -4.53
C LYS A 157 0.55 12.36 -4.28
N ARG A 158 0.75 12.95 -3.09
CA ARG A 158 0.21 14.28 -2.76
C ARG A 158 0.77 15.34 -3.73
N GLY A 159 -0.01 16.40 -4.00
CA GLY A 159 0.41 17.51 -4.87
C GLY A 159 0.26 17.25 -6.37
N THR A 160 -0.03 16.02 -6.80
CA THR A 160 -0.22 15.70 -8.21
C THR A 160 -1.58 15.07 -8.48
N LYS A 161 -2.03 15.14 -9.73
CA LYS A 161 -3.21 14.39 -10.22
C LYS A 161 -2.81 13.03 -10.81
N LYS A 162 -1.52 12.78 -10.93
CA LYS A 162 -0.94 11.52 -11.40
C LYS A 162 -0.68 10.60 -10.21
N GLU A 163 -0.43 9.32 -10.48
CA GLU A 163 -0.02 8.35 -9.45
C GLU A 163 -1.06 8.12 -8.34
N ASN A 164 -2.36 8.23 -8.67
CA ASN A 164 -3.44 7.72 -7.84
C ASN A 164 -3.51 6.20 -8.01
N LEU A 165 -3.09 5.45 -7.00
CA LEU A 165 -2.90 4.02 -7.13
C LEU A 165 -4.10 3.22 -6.64
N VAL A 166 -4.44 3.36 -5.36
CA VAL A 166 -5.52 2.60 -4.72
C VAL A 166 -6.43 3.55 -3.95
N VAL A 167 -7.74 3.31 -4.04
CA VAL A 167 -8.73 3.86 -3.13
C VAL A 167 -9.44 2.71 -2.43
N ILE A 168 -9.65 2.82 -1.12
CA ILE A 168 -10.32 1.79 -0.32
C ILE A 168 -11.46 2.46 0.44
N GLU A 169 -12.63 1.83 0.38
CA GLU A 169 -13.80 2.12 1.21
C GLU A 169 -14.01 0.90 2.12
N ALA A 170 -14.16 1.12 3.42
CA ALA A 170 -14.35 0.08 4.40
C ALA A 170 -15.68 0.29 5.13
N LYS A 171 -16.48 -0.77 5.20
CA LYS A 171 -17.75 -0.75 5.93
C LYS A 171 -17.88 -1.96 6.82
N LYS A 172 -18.56 -1.80 7.95
CA LYS A 172 -19.09 -2.94 8.71
C LYS A 172 -20.36 -3.47 8.05
N LYS A 173 -20.55 -4.78 8.11
CA LYS A 173 -21.78 -5.44 7.68
C LYS A 173 -22.97 -4.92 8.51
N GLY A 174 -23.90 -4.21 7.86
CA GLY A 174 -25.07 -3.58 8.48
C GLY A 174 -26.36 -3.75 7.66
N ARG A 175 -27.50 -3.25 8.17
CA ARG A 175 -28.83 -3.40 7.53
C ARG A 175 -29.12 -2.37 6.43
N SER A 176 -28.45 -1.22 6.43
CA SER A 176 -28.59 -0.15 5.42
C SER A 176 -27.33 -0.12 4.56
N SER A 177 -27.08 -1.21 3.85
CA SER A 177 -25.88 -1.43 3.04
C SER A 177 -26.06 -0.90 1.63
N GLY A 178 -26.24 0.42 1.50
CA GLY A 178 -25.89 1.10 0.27
C GLY A 178 -24.37 1.27 0.25
N ILE A 179 -23.65 0.38 -0.44
CA ILE A 179 -22.33 0.78 -0.94
C ILE A 179 -22.64 1.88 -1.94
N ASP A 180 -22.07 3.08 -1.76
CA ASP A 180 -22.12 4.11 -2.80
C ASP A 180 -21.20 3.62 -3.92
N ARG A 181 -21.67 2.63 -4.69
CA ARG A 181 -20.95 2.03 -5.83
C ARG A 181 -20.49 3.12 -6.79
N ASP A 182 -21.28 4.18 -6.88
CA ASP A 182 -21.03 5.39 -7.64
C ASP A 182 -19.74 6.11 -7.19
N LYS A 183 -19.37 6.05 -5.90
CA LYS A 183 -18.11 6.64 -5.39
C LYS A 183 -16.88 5.93 -5.94
N LEU A 184 -16.82 4.60 -5.84
CA LEU A 184 -15.66 3.82 -6.31
C LEU A 184 -15.57 3.81 -7.83
N ALA A 185 -16.70 3.84 -8.52
CA ALA A 185 -16.76 4.11 -9.96
C ALA A 185 -16.16 5.49 -10.27
N ASP A 186 -16.61 6.57 -9.61
CA ASP A 186 -16.07 7.91 -9.83
C ASP A 186 -14.57 8.01 -9.50
N TYR A 187 -14.09 7.37 -8.42
CA TYR A 187 -12.67 7.37 -8.07
C TYR A 187 -11.79 6.67 -9.11
N THR A 188 -12.27 5.56 -9.68
CA THR A 188 -11.47 4.76 -10.63
C THR A 188 -11.64 5.21 -12.08
N ASN A 189 -12.62 6.08 -12.36
CA ASN A 189 -12.82 6.66 -13.67
C ASN A 189 -11.59 7.51 -14.09
N PRO A 190 -10.95 7.22 -15.25
CA PRO A 190 -9.79 7.96 -15.74
C PRO A 190 -10.06 9.46 -15.98
N ASN A 191 -11.30 9.82 -16.26
CA ASN A 191 -11.72 11.21 -16.48
C ASN A 191 -11.96 11.98 -15.17
N SER A 192 -11.96 11.29 -14.03
CA SER A 192 -12.25 11.86 -12.70
C SER A 192 -10.99 11.90 -11.84
N TYR A 193 -10.71 10.81 -11.11
CA TYR A 193 -9.55 10.71 -10.21
C TYR A 193 -8.51 9.70 -10.69
N GLY A 194 -8.91 8.75 -11.55
CA GLY A 194 -7.99 7.82 -12.19
C GLY A 194 -7.23 6.93 -11.20
N TYR A 195 -7.84 6.56 -10.07
CA TYR A 195 -7.27 5.50 -9.22
C TYR A 195 -7.20 4.19 -10.00
N LYS A 196 -6.04 3.53 -10.02
CA LYS A 196 -5.86 2.27 -10.77
C LYS A 196 -6.78 1.16 -10.27
N VAL A 197 -6.93 1.05 -8.95
CA VAL A 197 -7.77 0.04 -8.28
C VAL A 197 -8.62 0.71 -7.21
N GLY A 198 -9.92 0.43 -7.20
CA GLY A 198 -10.83 0.77 -6.11
C GLY A 198 -11.30 -0.49 -5.39
N LEU A 199 -11.29 -0.49 -4.06
CA LEU A 199 -11.72 -1.62 -3.25
C LEU A 199 -12.83 -1.21 -2.28
N SER A 200 -13.91 -1.97 -2.25
CA SER A 200 -14.89 -1.95 -1.17
C SER A 200 -14.65 -3.17 -0.29
N LEU A 201 -14.31 -2.95 0.98
CA LEU A 201 -14.11 -3.99 1.98
C LEU A 201 -15.30 -4.01 2.95
N VAL A 202 -15.97 -5.15 3.07
CA VAL A 202 -17.04 -5.34 4.05
C VAL A 202 -16.54 -6.26 5.16
N PHE A 203 -16.49 -5.74 6.39
CA PHE A 203 -16.09 -6.47 7.57
C PHE A 203 -17.31 -7.07 8.27
N ASP A 204 -17.27 -8.38 8.52
CA ASP A 204 -18.21 -9.04 9.43
C ASP A 204 -17.59 -9.05 10.83
N ILE A 205 -18.10 -8.19 11.71
CA ILE A 205 -17.58 -8.02 13.07
C ILE A 205 -17.81 -9.27 13.92
N ARG A 206 -18.90 -10.01 13.69
CA ARG A 206 -19.21 -11.24 14.45
C ARG A 206 -18.23 -12.35 14.12
N GLU A 207 -18.01 -12.53 12.83
CA GLU A 207 -17.10 -13.54 12.28
C GLU A 207 -15.64 -13.08 12.27
N LYS A 208 -15.39 -11.80 12.60
CA LYS A 208 -14.08 -11.15 12.69
C LYS A 208 -13.25 -11.34 11.42
N ARG A 209 -13.89 -11.11 10.27
CA ARG A 209 -13.31 -11.37 8.94
C ARG A 209 -13.76 -10.35 7.91
N ILE A 210 -13.10 -10.33 6.76
CA ILE A 210 -13.64 -9.68 5.56
C ILE A 210 -14.67 -10.65 4.95
N SER A 211 -15.93 -10.21 4.85
CA SER A 211 -17.02 -11.03 4.29
C SER A 211 -17.29 -10.79 2.82
N GLU A 212 -17.00 -9.59 2.32
CA GLU A 212 -17.21 -9.24 0.91
C GLU A 212 -16.14 -8.27 0.44
N ILE A 213 -15.75 -8.44 -0.82
CA ILE A 213 -14.94 -7.48 -1.57
C ILE A 213 -15.58 -7.17 -2.92
N SER A 214 -15.68 -5.88 -3.23
CA SER A 214 -15.94 -5.40 -4.60
C SER A 214 -14.75 -4.63 -5.11
N ILE A 215 -14.44 -4.83 -6.39
CA ILE A 215 -13.27 -4.25 -7.06
C ILE A 215 -13.77 -3.34 -8.16
N TYR A 216 -13.14 -2.19 -8.30
CA TYR A 216 -13.46 -1.20 -9.30
C TYR A 216 -12.21 -0.86 -10.10
N LYS A 217 -12.36 -0.80 -11.43
CA LYS A 217 -11.31 -0.39 -12.37
C LYS A 217 -11.94 0.41 -13.49
N GLY A 218 -11.27 1.48 -13.90
CA GLY A 218 -11.71 2.29 -15.04
C GLY A 218 -13.15 2.83 -14.94
N GLY A 219 -13.69 2.97 -13.73
CA GLY A 219 -15.06 3.41 -13.50
C GLY A 219 -16.12 2.31 -13.40
N ASN A 220 -15.75 1.04 -13.40
CA ASN A 220 -16.70 -0.08 -13.39
C ASN A 220 -16.38 -1.09 -12.29
N GLU A 221 -17.41 -1.76 -11.76
CA GLU A 221 -17.23 -2.90 -10.85
C GLU A 221 -16.78 -4.14 -11.62
N GLU A 222 -15.61 -4.68 -11.27
CA GLU A 222 -15.01 -5.85 -11.88
C GLU A 222 -15.51 -7.14 -11.21
N LYS A 223 -16.52 -7.77 -11.81
CA LYS A 223 -17.15 -8.99 -11.27
C LYS A 223 -16.37 -10.27 -11.59
N ALA A 224 -15.61 -10.28 -12.68
CA ALA A 224 -14.91 -11.47 -13.18
C ALA A 224 -13.48 -11.62 -12.64
N ASP A 225 -13.02 -10.67 -11.81
CA ASP A 225 -11.65 -10.65 -11.32
C ASP A 225 -11.43 -11.70 -10.22
N LYS A 226 -11.10 -12.93 -10.64
CA LYS A 226 -10.90 -14.07 -9.75
C LYS A 226 -9.80 -13.82 -8.71
N LYS A 227 -8.76 -13.06 -9.07
CA LYS A 227 -7.62 -12.81 -8.21
C LYS A 227 -8.02 -11.97 -7.01
N TRP A 228 -8.66 -10.83 -7.25
CA TRP A 228 -9.12 -10.02 -6.14
C TRP A 228 -10.30 -10.62 -5.39
N LYS A 229 -11.14 -11.42 -6.07
CA LYS A 229 -12.26 -12.11 -5.42
C LYS A 229 -11.82 -13.19 -4.43
N SER A 230 -10.62 -13.76 -4.57
CA SER A 230 -10.06 -14.69 -3.58
C SER A 230 -9.34 -14.01 -2.41
N LEU A 231 -9.22 -12.67 -2.42
CA LEU A 231 -8.58 -11.91 -1.35
C LEU A 231 -9.18 -12.21 0.03
N PRO A 232 -10.52 -12.26 0.21
CA PRO A 232 -11.09 -12.58 1.52
C PRO A 232 -10.61 -13.95 2.02
N ASP A 233 -10.59 -14.98 1.17
CA ASP A 233 -10.13 -16.31 1.57
C ASP A 233 -8.65 -16.31 1.96
N LEU A 234 -7.82 -15.64 1.16
CA LEU A 234 -6.38 -15.53 1.41
C LEU A 234 -6.08 -14.75 2.70
N VAL A 235 -6.78 -13.64 2.94
CA VAL A 235 -6.64 -12.83 4.15
C VAL A 235 -7.20 -13.58 5.37
N ASN A 236 -8.34 -14.24 5.23
CA ASN A 236 -8.98 -14.95 6.33
C ASN A 236 -8.25 -16.27 6.67
N SER A 237 -7.44 -16.83 5.76
CA SER A 237 -6.66 -18.05 6.04
C SER A 237 -5.69 -17.87 7.22
N VAL A 238 -5.20 -16.65 7.49
CA VAL A 238 -4.36 -16.38 8.66
C VAL A 238 -5.13 -16.43 9.98
N LEU A 239 -6.46 -16.34 9.94
CA LEU A 239 -7.33 -16.46 11.12
C LEU A 239 -7.57 -17.92 11.51
N PHE A 240 -7.42 -18.84 10.56
CA PHE A 240 -7.69 -20.27 10.70
C PHE A 240 -6.59 -21.10 10.04
N PRO A 241 -5.37 -21.16 10.62
CA PRO A 241 -4.18 -21.76 10.00
C PRO A 241 -4.21 -23.30 9.82
N GLY A 242 -5.38 -23.93 9.67
CA GLY A 242 -5.52 -25.39 9.56
C GLY A 242 -6.73 -25.92 8.78
N GLN A 243 -7.44 -25.11 7.98
CA GLN A 243 -8.63 -25.56 7.23
C GLN A 243 -8.46 -25.63 5.70
N LEU A 244 -7.24 -25.51 5.17
CA LEU A 244 -6.96 -25.65 3.74
C LEU A 244 -6.20 -26.96 3.46
N SER A 245 -6.87 -28.10 3.65
CA SER A 245 -6.43 -29.38 3.07
C SER A 245 -7.54 -30.44 3.10
N GLU A 246 -8.60 -30.24 2.33
CA GLU A 246 -9.35 -31.37 1.78
C GLU A 246 -9.70 -31.02 0.32
N GLU A 247 -8.82 -31.43 -0.60
CA GLU A 247 -9.22 -31.53 -2.01
C GLU A 247 -10.23 -32.69 -2.12
N PRO A 248 -11.37 -32.51 -2.80
CA PRO A 248 -12.32 -33.60 -3.01
C PRO A 248 -11.71 -34.62 -3.99
N SER A 249 -11.56 -35.85 -3.49
CA SER A 249 -11.26 -37.07 -4.25
C SER A 249 -12.32 -37.41 -5.29
#